data_AF-A0A1F4YL64-F1
#
_entry.id   AF-A0A1F4YL64-F1
#
_cell.length_a   1.000
_cell.length_b   1.000
_cell.length_c   1.000
_cell.angle_alpha   90.00
_cell.angle_beta   90.00
_cell.angle_gamma   90.00
#
_symmetry.space_group_name_H-M   'P 1'
#
loop_
_entity.id
_entity.type
_entity.pdbx_description
1 polymer ?
#
loop_
_entity_poly.entity_id
_entity_poly.type
_entity_poly.pdbx_seq_one_letter_code
_entity_poly.pdbx_strand_id
1 'polypeptide(L)'
;MFVMMNRMTIPESDREHFEHLFRTRARAVDRRPGFIKAEILRPTKGDTYIVMTHWQDKDSFLQWTKSEEYKEGHTRIGDFRGGDGKMRISSQVEMYEVFAE
;
A
#
# COMPACT_ATOMS: atom_id res chain seq x y z
N MET A 1 -13.10 -11.50 -7.81
CA MET A 1 -12.48 -10.34 -7.13
C MET A 1 -11.01 -10.63 -6.91
N PHE A 2 -10.15 -9.62 -7.03
CA PHE A 2 -8.72 -9.70 -6.83
C PHE A 2 -8.30 -8.82 -5.64
N VAL A 3 -7.37 -9.30 -4.82
CA VAL A 3 -6.87 -8.57 -3.63
C VAL A 3 -5.37 -8.51 -3.69
N MET A 4 -4.82 -7.29 -3.54
CA MET A 4 -3.41 -7.08 -3.26
C MET A 4 -3.24 -6.73 -1.79
N MET A 5 -2.28 -7.38 -1.14
CA MET A 5 -1.88 -7.11 0.24
C MET A 5 -0.39 -6.79 0.28
N ASN A 6 -0.04 -5.58 0.71
CA ASN A 6 1.34 -5.19 0.96
C ASN A 6 1.59 -5.15 2.47
N ARG A 7 2.39 -6.10 2.95
CA ARG A 7 2.84 -6.18 4.34
C ARG A 7 4.12 -5.36 4.48
N MET A 8 4.09 -4.33 5.32
CA MET A 8 5.22 -3.42 5.49
C MET A 8 5.62 -3.32 6.95
N THR A 9 6.88 -3.66 7.25
CA THR A 9 7.46 -3.45 8.57
C THR A 9 7.89 -1.99 8.70
N ILE A 10 7.30 -1.28 9.66
CA ILE A 10 7.56 0.14 9.91
C ILE A 10 8.18 0.31 11.31
N PRO A 11 9.43 0.79 11.42
CA PRO A 11 10.05 1.12 12.69
C PRO A 11 9.21 2.14 13.48
N GLU A 12 9.26 2.08 14.81
CA GLU A 12 8.46 2.95 15.67
C GLU A 12 8.63 4.44 15.36
N SER A 13 9.88 4.87 15.12
CA SER A 13 10.22 6.26 14.79
C SER A 13 9.62 6.77 13.47
N ASP A 14 9.17 5.87 12.58
CA ASP A 14 8.62 6.21 11.26
C ASP A 14 7.09 6.09 11.19
N ARG A 15 6.43 5.55 12.22
CA ARG A 15 4.99 5.22 12.18
C ARG A 15 4.11 6.44 11.97
N GLU A 16 4.33 7.52 12.71
CA GLU A 16 3.51 8.73 12.59
C GLU A 16 3.62 9.34 11.19
N HIS A 17 4.85 9.42 10.66
CA HIS A 17 5.09 9.92 9.32
C HIS A 17 4.44 9.02 8.25
N PHE A 18 4.61 7.70 8.38
CA PHE A 18 3.96 6.72 7.52
C PHE A 18 2.44 6.88 7.49
N GLU A 19 1.80 6.97 8.65
CA GLU A 19 0.35 7.14 8.72
C GLU A 19 -0.12 8.47 8.13
N HIS A 20 0.65 9.54 8.33
CA HIS A 20 0.36 10.84 7.71
C HIS A 20 0.35 10.75 6.17
N LEU A 21 1.36 10.09 5.59
CA LEU A 21 1.45 9.89 4.14
C LEU A 21 0.27 9.10 3.59
N PHE A 22 -0.18 8.05 4.28
CA PHE A 22 -1.32 7.25 3.83
C PHE A 22 -2.66 7.96 4.03
N ARG A 23 -2.86 8.73 5.11
CA ARG A 23 -4.11 9.50 5.31
C ARG A 23 -4.32 10.56 4.24
N THR A 24 -3.26 11.23 3.79
CA THR A 24 -3.35 12.28 2.76
C THR A 24 -3.64 11.74 1.36
N ARG A 25 -3.51 10.43 1.13
CA ARG A 25 -3.69 9.79 -0.18
C ARG A 25 -4.65 8.61 -0.23
N ALA A 26 -5.30 8.25 0.87
CA ALA A 26 -6.19 7.09 0.98
C ALA A 26 -7.28 7.01 -0.10
N ARG A 27 -7.57 8.12 -0.82
CA ARG A 27 -8.61 8.21 -1.85
C ARG A 27 -8.11 8.45 -3.28
N ALA A 28 -6.79 8.47 -3.50
CA ALA A 28 -6.25 8.70 -4.86
C ALA A 28 -6.59 7.56 -5.83
N VAL A 29 -6.78 6.34 -5.31
CA VAL A 29 -7.13 5.15 -6.09
C VAL A 29 -8.63 5.02 -6.35
N ASP A 30 -9.49 5.71 -5.59
CA ASP A 30 -10.96 5.55 -5.61
C ASP A 30 -11.60 5.77 -6.98
N ARG A 31 -10.95 6.53 -7.86
CA ARG A 31 -11.46 6.85 -9.20
C ARG A 31 -11.04 5.85 -10.28
N ARG A 32 -10.33 4.78 -9.92
CA ARG A 32 -9.82 3.82 -10.90
C ARG A 32 -10.88 2.82 -11.33
N PRO A 33 -10.98 2.53 -12.65
CA PRO A 33 -11.78 1.42 -13.13
C PRO A 33 -11.44 0.13 -12.38
N GLY A 34 -12.47 -0.59 -11.96
CA GLY A 34 -12.34 -1.85 -11.25
C GLY A 34 -11.87 -1.75 -9.79
N PHE A 35 -11.57 -0.56 -9.25
CA PHE A 35 -11.28 -0.42 -7.82
C PHE A 35 -12.56 -0.60 -6.98
N ILE A 36 -12.45 -1.32 -5.86
CA ILE A 36 -13.57 -1.57 -4.94
C ILE A 36 -13.35 -0.83 -3.62
N LYS A 37 -12.23 -1.10 -2.94
CA LYS A 37 -11.89 -0.44 -1.67
C LYS A 37 -10.40 -0.58 -1.35
N ALA A 38 -9.92 0.31 -0.48
CA ALA A 38 -8.61 0.23 0.14
C ALA A 38 -8.74 0.27 1.66
N GLU A 39 -7.94 -0.53 2.34
CA GLU A 39 -7.86 -0.60 3.78
C GLU A 39 -6.40 -0.51 4.21
N ILE A 40 -6.10 0.44 5.08
CA ILE A 40 -4.76 0.61 5.65
C ILE A 40 -4.84 0.20 7.11
N LEU A 41 -4.28 -0.95 7.43
CA LEU A 41 -4.43 -1.60 8.73
C LEU A 41 -3.19 -1.33 9.59
N ARG A 42 -3.43 -0.74 10.76
CA ARG A 42 -2.43 -0.64 11.83
C ARG A 42 -2.40 -1.95 12.61
N PRO A 43 -1.21 -2.54 12.89
CA PRO A 43 -1.13 -3.72 13.73
C PRO A 43 -1.56 -3.40 15.17
N THR A 44 -2.32 -4.31 15.78
CA THR A 44 -2.57 -4.29 17.23
C THR A 44 -1.41 -4.89 18.04
N LYS A 45 -0.54 -5.66 17.37
CA LYS A 45 0.70 -6.24 17.92
C LYS A 45 1.78 -6.28 16.83
N GLY A 46 3.02 -5.97 17.19
CA GLY A 46 4.16 -5.94 16.25
C GLY A 46 4.31 -4.61 15.53
N ASP A 47 4.93 -4.64 14.36
CA ASP A 47 5.34 -3.46 13.58
C ASP A 47 4.93 -3.54 12.10
N THR A 48 4.14 -4.56 11.74
CA THR A 48 3.74 -4.82 10.36
C THR A 48 2.39 -4.18 10.06
N TYR A 49 2.41 -3.13 9.24
CA TYR A 49 1.22 -2.53 8.64
C TYR A 49 0.79 -3.32 7.40
N ILE A 50 -0.49 -3.25 7.08
CA ILE A 50 -1.03 -3.85 5.85
C ILE A 50 -1.70 -2.76 5.02
N VAL A 51 -1.27 -2.61 3.77
CA VAL A 51 -2.02 -1.89 2.74
C VAL A 51 -2.73 -2.93 1.90
N MET A 52 -4.05 -2.97 1.98
CA MET A 52 -4.89 -3.92 1.27
C MET A 52 -5.78 -3.19 0.27
N THR A 53 -5.85 -3.69 -0.96
CA THR A 53 -6.73 -3.14 -2.00
C THR A 53 -7.53 -4.24 -2.68
N HIS A 54 -8.81 -3.96 -2.90
CA HIS A 54 -9.76 -4.87 -3.53
C HIS A 54 -10.12 -4.35 -4.92
N TRP A 55 -10.16 -5.26 -5.88
CA TRP A 55 -10.35 -4.99 -7.30
C TRP A 55 -11.33 -5.98 -7.91
N GLN A 56 -12.12 -5.53 -8.89
CA GLN A 56 -13.03 -6.40 -9.64
C GLN A 56 -12.27 -7.59 -10.24
N ASP A 57 -11.10 -7.31 -10.83
CA ASP A 57 -10.21 -8.28 -11.45
C ASP A 57 -8.73 -7.86 -11.34
N LYS A 58 -7.83 -8.79 -11.74
CA LYS A 58 -6.38 -8.59 -11.73
C LYS A 58 -5.93 -7.53 -12.74
N ASP A 59 -6.60 -7.43 -13.89
CA ASP A 59 -6.20 -6.53 -14.96
C ASP A 59 -6.40 -5.06 -14.55
N SER A 60 -7.49 -4.76 -13.84
CA SER A 60 -7.76 -3.45 -13.25
C SER A 60 -6.66 -3.03 -12.28
N PHE A 61 -6.20 -3.94 -11.42
CA PHE A 61 -5.05 -3.71 -10.55
C PHE A 61 -3.77 -3.45 -11.36
N LEU A 62 -3.47 -4.28 -12.37
CA LEU A 62 -2.27 -4.12 -13.20
C LEU A 62 -2.27 -2.84 -14.04
N GLN A 63 -3.44 -2.33 -14.42
CA GLN A 63 -3.55 -1.02 -15.07
C GLN A 63 -3.27 0.11 -14.09
N TRP A 64 -3.79 0.01 -12.86
CA TRP A 64 -3.50 1.00 -11.82
C TRP A 64 -2.01 1.09 -11.49
N THR A 65 -1.27 -0.03 -11.40
CA THR A 65 0.17 -0.01 -11.11
C THR A 65 1.02 0.70 -12.17
N LYS A 66 0.47 0.89 -13.38
CA LYS A 66 1.14 1.63 -14.47
C LYS A 66 0.83 3.12 -14.47
N SER A 67 -0.08 3.58 -13.62
CA SER A 67 -0.54 4.97 -13.59
C SER A 67 0.43 5.92 -12.90
N GLU A 68 0.32 7.22 -13.20
CA GLU A 68 1.14 8.26 -12.55
C GLU A 68 0.85 8.36 -11.06
N GLU A 69 -0.40 8.21 -10.65
CA GLU A 69 -0.83 8.23 -9.25
C GLU A 69 -0.18 7.10 -8.45
N TYR A 70 0.02 5.93 -9.07
CA TYR A 70 0.80 4.85 -8.46
C TYR A 70 2.27 5.26 -8.30
N LYS A 71 2.90 5.79 -9.36
CA LYS A 71 4.30 6.23 -9.32
C LYS A 71 4.53 7.29 -8.25
N GLU A 72 3.72 8.34 -8.24
CA GLU A 72 3.78 9.42 -7.26
C GLU A 72 3.62 8.91 -5.82
N GLY A 73 2.75 7.93 -5.60
CA GLY A 73 2.57 7.22 -4.33
C GLY A 73 3.87 6.59 -3.85
N HIS A 74 4.53 5.87 -4.75
CA HIS A 74 5.71 5.08 -4.47
C HIS A 74 7.01 5.90 -4.46
N THR A 75 7.06 7.09 -5.05
CA THR A 75 8.20 8.01 -4.92
C THR A 75 8.42 8.43 -3.46
N ARG A 76 7.35 8.62 -2.69
CA ARG A 76 7.42 9.02 -1.26
C ARG A 76 7.92 7.92 -0.33
N ILE A 77 8.06 6.69 -0.82
CA ILE A 77 8.79 5.64 -0.09
C ILE A 77 10.24 6.09 0.15
N GLY A 78 10.80 6.94 -0.73
CA GLY A 78 12.13 7.52 -0.56
C GLY A 78 12.36 8.22 0.77
N ASP A 79 11.31 8.76 1.41
CA ASP A 79 11.40 9.45 2.70
C ASP A 79 11.83 8.51 3.85
N PHE A 80 11.69 7.21 3.67
CA PHE A 80 12.12 6.18 4.62
C PHE A 80 13.55 5.70 4.38
N ARG A 81 14.29 6.32 3.47
CA ARG A 81 15.70 6.02 3.25
C ARG A 81 16.54 6.62 4.37
N GLY A 82 17.36 5.80 5.02
CA GLY A 82 18.31 6.24 6.04
C GLY A 82 19.50 7.00 5.44
N GLY A 83 20.29 7.65 6.29
CA GLY A 83 21.53 8.33 5.88
C GLY A 83 22.59 7.40 5.29
N ASP A 84 22.47 6.10 5.53
CA ASP A 84 23.30 5.03 4.92
C ASP A 84 22.79 4.59 3.54
N GLY A 85 21.75 5.25 3.02
CA GLY A 85 21.13 4.93 1.74
C GLY A 85 20.23 3.69 1.75
N LYS A 86 20.07 3.00 2.89
CA LYS A 86 19.21 1.81 3.00
C LYS A 86 17.77 2.19 3.33
N MET A 87 16.84 1.38 2.87
CA MET A 87 15.43 1.51 3.26
C MET A 87 15.25 1.08 4.71
N ARG A 88 14.62 1.95 5.51
CA ARG A 88 14.29 1.64 6.93
C ARG A 88 12.99 0.84 7.06
N ILE A 89 12.17 0.82 6.02
CA ILE A 89 10.94 0.04 5.94
C ILE A 89 11.10 -1.13 4.98
N SER A 90 10.33 -2.21 5.22
CA SER A 90 10.23 -3.35 4.30
C SER A 90 8.90 -3.33 3.54
N SER A 91 8.83 -4.08 2.44
CA SER A 91 7.60 -4.32 1.70
C SER A 91 7.59 -5.75 1.17
N GLN A 92 6.48 -6.45 1.41
CA GLN A 92 6.20 -7.78 0.89
C GLN A 92 4.80 -7.76 0.28
N VAL A 93 4.75 -7.79 -1.05
CA VAL A 93 3.50 -7.76 -1.82
C VAL A 93 3.01 -9.17 -2.08
N GLU A 94 1.75 -9.40 -1.75
CA GLU A 94 1.03 -10.65 -1.91
C GLU A 94 -0.23 -10.39 -2.75
N MET A 95 -0.62 -11.35 -3.58
CA MET A 95 -1.72 -11.23 -4.52
C MET A 95 -2.64 -12.45 -4.40
N TYR A 96 -3.94 -12.21 -4.33
CA TYR A 96 -4.94 -13.23 -4.06
C TYR A 96 -6.13 -13.10 -5.01
N GLU A 97 -6.69 -14.25 -5.38
CA GLU A 97 -8.03 -14.34 -5.95
C GLU A 97 -9.01 -14.69 -4.82
N VAL A 98 -10.12 -13.97 -4.76
CA VAL A 98 -11.18 -14.28 -3.80
C VAL A 98 -12.03 -15.42 -4.35
N PHE A 99 -12.03 -16.55 -3.65
CA PHE A 99 -12.76 -17.75 -4.04
C PHE A 99 -14.14 -17.87 -3.37
N ALA A 100 -14.40 -17.13 -2.28
CA ALA A 100 -15.67 -17.10 -1.55
C ALA A 100 -15.81 -15.80 -0.73
N GLU A 101 -17.06 -15.35 -0.48
CA GLU A 101 -17.44 -14.14 0.28
C GLU A 101 -18.54 -14.42 1.30
#